data_AF-A0A430REU7-F1
#
_entry.id   AF-A0A430REU7-F1
#
_cell.length_a   1.000
_cell.length_b   1.000
_cell.length_c   1.000
_cell.angle_alpha   90.00
_cell.angle_beta   90.00
_cell.angle_gamma   90.00
#
_symmetry.space_group_name_H-M   'P 1'
#
loop_
_entity.id
_entity.type
_entity.pdbx_description
1 polymer ?
#
loop_
_entity_poly.entity_id
_entity_poly.type
_entity_poly.pdbx_seq_one_letter_code
_entity_poly.pdbx_strand_id
1 'polypeptide(L)' 'MPPRYRELRRWLRQAGFEPQSERGKGDHEVWKHPDGRLVVLDPGEDPPPIGTFKKILRDAGLPEAPFRERGKAGKRKKG' A
#
# COMPACT_ATOMS: atom_id res chain seq x y z
N MET A 1 6.23 -12.20 6.51
CA MET A 1 5.17 -12.42 5.51
C MET A 1 4.71 -11.07 5.02
N PRO A 2 4.60 -10.87 3.70
CA PRO A 2 3.94 -9.70 3.14
C PRO A 2 2.47 -9.65 3.60
N PRO A 3 1.95 -8.45 3.89
CA PRO A 3 0.56 -8.24 4.28
C PRO A 3 -0.38 -8.52 3.11
N ARG A 4 -1.67 -8.72 3.40
CA ARG A 4 -2.65 -8.88 2.34
C ARG A 4 -2.89 -7.56 1.60
N TYR A 5 -3.37 -7.67 0.37
CA TYR A 5 -3.73 -6.56 -0.49
C TYR A 5 -4.66 -5.53 0.19
N ARG A 6 -5.65 -6.03 0.95
CA ARG A 6 -6.57 -5.18 1.72
C ARG A 6 -5.88 -4.34 2.79
N GLU A 7 -4.83 -4.88 3.40
CA GLU A 7 -4.04 -4.16 4.40
C GLU A 7 -3.14 -3.10 3.74
N LEU A 8 -2.51 -3.44 2.61
CA LEU A 8 -1.73 -2.49 1.81
C LEU A 8 -2.56 -1.28 1.39
N ARG A 9 -3.78 -1.49 0.86
CA ARG A 9 -4.72 -0.40 0.54
C ARG A 9 -5.01 0.50 1.75
N ARG A 10 -5.27 -0.11 2.91
CA ARG A 10 -5.56 0.64 4.15
C ARG A 10 -4.36 1.49 4.56
N TRP A 11 -3.16 0.95 4.44
CA TRP A 11 -1.93 1.66 4.81
C TRP A 11 -1.58 2.77 3.84
N LEU A 12 -1.74 2.56 2.53
CA LEU A 12 -1.56 3.60 1.52
C LEU A 12 -2.50 4.78 1.78
N ARG A 13 -3.78 4.53 2.05
CA ARG A 13 -4.73 5.59 2.47
C ARG A 13 -4.26 6.33 3.72
N GLN A 14 -3.78 5.62 4.74
CA GLN A 14 -3.25 6.24 5.96
C GLN A 14 -1.97 7.05 5.73
N ALA A 15 -1.18 6.66 4.74
CA ALA A 15 0.01 7.39 4.30
C ALA A 15 -0.32 8.57 3.37
N GLY A 16 -1.60 8.82 3.07
CA GLY A 16 -2.04 9.94 2.23
C GLY A 16 -2.06 9.65 0.72
N PHE A 17 -1.93 8.37 0.33
CA PHE A 17 -2.10 7.98 -1.06
C PHE A 17 -3.58 7.82 -1.40
N GLU A 18 -3.92 8.16 -2.63
CA GLU A 18 -5.27 8.07 -3.18
C GLU A 18 -5.29 7.15 -4.41
N PRO A 19 -6.27 6.23 -4.49
CA PRO A 19 -6.41 5.38 -5.65
C PRO A 19 -6.79 6.22 -6.87
N GLN A 20 -6.07 6.03 -7.95
CA GLN A 20 -6.33 6.66 -9.24
C GLN A 20 -7.28 5.77 -10.02
N SER A 21 -8.58 6.07 -9.94
CA SER A 21 -9.65 5.31 -10.61
C SER A 21 -9.49 5.21 -12.13
N GLU A 22 -8.75 6.13 -12.74
CA GLU A 22 -8.59 6.23 -14.20
C GLU A 22 -7.33 5.57 -14.75
N ARG A 23 -6.40 5.10 -13.89
CA ARG A 23 -5.11 4.53 -14.32
C ARG A 23 -5.00 3.00 -14.24
N GLY A 24 -6.11 2.30 -14.00
CA GLY A 24 -6.17 0.84 -14.02
C GLY A 24 -6.79 0.32 -15.31
N LYS A 25 -5.99 0.03 -16.34
CA LYS A 25 -6.45 -0.78 -17.48
C LYS A 25 -6.09 -2.25 -17.16
N GLY A 26 -6.93 -2.91 -16.38
CA GLY A 26 -6.71 -4.27 -15.88
C GLY A 26 -6.90 -4.37 -14.36
N ASP A 27 -6.44 -5.47 -13.76
CA ASP A 27 -6.48 -5.71 -12.32
C ASP A 27 -5.57 -4.75 -11.52
N HIS A 28 -4.57 -4.12 -12.15
CA HIS A 28 -3.63 -3.22 -11.47
C HIS A 28 -4.29 -1.91 -10.97
N GLU A 29 -4.09 -1.62 -9.69
CA GLU A 29 -4.55 -0.39 -9.05
C GLU A 29 -3.39 0.57 -8.82
N VAL A 30 -3.48 1.77 -9.42
CA VAL A 30 -2.47 2.81 -9.26
C VAL A 30 -2.87 3.73 -8.10
N TRP A 31 -1.93 4.02 -7.22
CA TRP A 31 -2.08 4.89 -6.06
C TRP A 31 -1.12 6.07 -6.18
N LYS A 32 -1.62 7.28 -5.99
CA LYS A 32 -0.83 8.52 -6.08
C LYS A 32 -0.86 9.26 -4.76
N HIS A 33 0.29 9.75 -4.32
CA HIS A 33 0.40 10.66 -3.20
C HIS A 33 0.51 12.11 -3.73
N PRO A 34 0.00 13.12 -3.00
CA PRO A 34 0.06 14.53 -3.43
C PRO A 34 1.47 15.07 -3.65
N ASP A 35 2.49 14.47 -3.03
CA ASP A 35 3.91 14.82 -3.27
C ASP A 35 4.50 14.29 -4.59
N GLY A 36 3.73 13.55 -5.37
CA GLY A 36 4.15 12.99 -6.66
C GLY A 36 4.58 11.52 -6.63
N ARG A 37 4.65 10.86 -5.46
CA ARG A 37 4.91 9.41 -5.39
C ARG A 37 3.77 8.62 -6.03
N LEU A 38 4.14 7.54 -6.71
CA LEU A 38 3.23 6.61 -7.37
C LEU A 38 3.54 5.18 -6.94
N VAL A 39 2.50 4.42 -6.63
CA VAL A 39 2.58 3.01 -6.24
C VAL A 39 1.60 2.23 -7.10
N VAL A 40 2.03 1.07 -7.59
CA VAL A 40 1.14 0.16 -8.32
C VAL A 40 0.93 -1.08 -7.46
N LEU A 41 -0.33 -1.42 -7.27
CA LEU A 41 -0.75 -2.61 -6.56
C LEU A 41 -1.36 -3.60 -7.56
N ASP A 42 -1.00 -4.89 -7.44
CA ASP A 42 -1.59 -5.98 -8.22
C ASP A 42 -2.47 -6.87 -7.31
N PRO A 43 -3.81 -6.88 -7.46
CA PRO A 43 -4.70 -7.71 -6.67
C PRO A 43 -4.72 -9.17 -7.13
N GLY A 44 -4.11 -9.52 -8.26
CA GLY A 44 -3.97 -10.89 -8.73
C GLY A 44 -3.04 -11.73 -7.84
N GLU A 45 -2.13 -11.09 -7.12
CA GLU A 45 -1.22 -11.73 -6.16
C GLU A 45 -1.48 -11.24 -4.73
N ASP A 46 -2.30 -11.99 -3.97
CA ASP A 46 -2.60 -11.72 -2.55
C ASP A 46 -2.20 -12.91 -1.64
N PRO A 47 -1.20 -12.75 -0.75
CA PRO A 47 -0.34 -11.59 -0.56
C PRO A 47 0.72 -11.46 -1.67
N PRO A 48 1.19 -10.25 -1.98
CA PRO A 48 2.18 -10.06 -3.03
C PRO A 48 3.50 -10.74 -2.68
N PRO A 49 4.29 -11.20 -3.67
CA PRO A 49 5.64 -11.72 -3.43
C PRO A 49 6.49 -10.72 -2.63
N ILE A 50 7.43 -11.21 -1.82
CA ILE A 50 8.24 -10.34 -0.94
C ILE A 50 9.04 -9.28 -1.71
N GLY A 51 9.48 -9.59 -2.94
CA GLY A 51 10.13 -8.62 -3.82
C GLY A 51 9.19 -7.49 -4.26
N THR A 52 7.96 -7.84 -4.65
CA THR A 52 6.90 -6.88 -5.00
C THR A 52 6.55 -6.01 -3.81
N PHE A 53 6.39 -6.60 -2.63
CA PHE A 53 6.15 -5.86 -1.39
C PHE A 53 7.27 -4.85 -1.09
N LYS A 54 8.54 -5.27 -1.14
CA LYS A 54 9.69 -4.36 -0.93
C LYS A 54 9.74 -3.23 -1.96
N LYS A 55 9.41 -3.52 -3.22
CA LYS A 55 9.30 -2.51 -4.27
C LYS A 55 8.21 -1.49 -3.96
N ILE A 56 7.02 -1.95 -3.60
CA ILE A 56 5.89 -1.09 -3.18
C ILE A 56 6.32 -0.16 -2.04
N LEU A 57 7.03 -0.69 -1.04
CA LEU A 57 7.51 0.13 0.08
C LEU A 57 8.52 1.19 -0.35
N ARG A 58 9.47 0.83 -1.22
CA ARG A 58 10.45 1.75 -1.78
C ARG A 58 9.76 2.87 -2.56
N ASP A 59 8.83 2.53 -3.45
CA ASP A 59 8.10 3.48 -4.29
C ASP A 59 7.19 4.37 -3.43
N ALA A 60 6.62 3.81 -2.37
CA ALA A 60 5.84 4.54 -1.39
C ALA A 60 6.70 5.38 -0.43
N GLY A 61 8.03 5.27 -0.42
CA GLY A 61 8.90 5.95 0.54
C GLY A 61 8.61 5.54 2.00
N LEU A 62 8.27 4.27 2.20
CA LEU A 62 7.74 3.72 3.44
C LEU A 62 8.76 2.72 4.04
N PRO A 63 9.16 2.84 5.33
CA PRO A 63 10.23 2.02 5.91
C PRO A 63 9.75 0.60 6.24
N GLU A 64 10.51 -0.48 6.00
CA GLU A 64 10.06 -1.88 6.27
C GLU A 64 9.57 -2.14 7.73
N ALA A 65 10.12 -1.40 8.70
CA ALA A 65 9.98 -1.66 10.14
C ALA A 65 8.57 -1.51 10.76
N PRO A 66 7.75 -0.48 10.45
CA PRO A 66 6.42 -0.35 11.02
C PRO A 66 5.43 -1.40 10.47
N PHE A 67 5.76 -2.10 9.38
CA PHE A 67 4.81 -2.97 8.68
C PHE A 67 4.58 -4.32 9.34
N ARG A 68 5.44 -4.72 10.27
CA ARG A 68 5.26 -5.94 11.07
C ARG A 68 4.38 -5.72 12.31
N GLU A 69 4.28 -4.48 12.78
CA GLU A 69 3.62 -4.12 14.05
C GLU A 69 2.30 -3.35 13.85
N ARG A 70 2.19 -2.52 12.79
CA ARG A 70 1.00 -1.66 12.56
C ARG A 70 -0.23 -2.38 12.03
N GLY A 71 -0.12 -3.60 11.52
CA GLY A 71 -1.28 -4.47 11.24
C GLY A 71 -2.14 -4.73 12.49
N LYS A 72 -1.56 -4.63 13.70
CA LYS A 72 -2.29 -4.69 14.97
C LYS A 72 -2.74 -3.32 15.51
N ALA A 73 -2.18 -2.22 15.01
CA ALA A 73 -2.36 -0.86 15.55
C ALA A 73 -3.54 -0.09 14.91
N GLY A 74 -4.58 -0.79 14.43
CA GLY A 74 -5.84 -0.19 14.02
C GLY A 74 -6.63 0.50 15.15
N LYS A 75 -6.12 0.49 16.39
CA LYS A 75 -6.64 1.26 17.54
C LYS A 75 -5.73 2.45 17.87
N ARG A 76 -5.83 3.55 17.12
CA ARG A 76 -5.55 4.89 17.65
C ARG A 76 -6.35 5.91 16.84
N LYS A 77 -7.63 6.04 17.22
CA LYS A 77 -8.22 7.25 17.82
C LYS A 77 -8.20 8.47 16.88
N LYS A 78 -9.34 8.72 16.22
CA LYS A 78 -9.90 10.06 16.07
C LYS A 78 -10.95 10.18 17.18
N GLY A 79 -10.67 11.01 18.17
CA GLY A 79 -11.51 11.33 19.32
C GLY A 79 -10.84 12.46 20.05
#